data_AF-A0A9D8NLE9-F1
#
_entry.id   AF-A0A9D8NLE9-F1
#
_cell.length_a   1.000
_cell.length_b   1.000
_cell.length_c   1.000
_cell.angle_alpha   90.00
_cell.angle_beta   90.00
_cell.angle_gamma   90.00
#
_symmetry.space_group_name_H-M   'P 1'
#
loop_
_entity.id
_entity.type
_entity.pdbx_description
1 polymer ?
#
loop_
_entity_poly.entity_id
_entity_poly.type
_entity_poly.pdbx_seq_one_letter_code
_entity_poly.pdbx_strand_id
1 'polypeptide(L)'
;MNEREIQDLMDAARRRPLNAGDEARLRAHFLLHPGAQAAWEEHLALSRMLGRLPDAPLSRHFTERVLERVAPEQRSGAPIFNWEACLAWLRGTQWARAGSMAALAAAVIVMSQRHYDQSSRFELAAALQAVSSVAKLPSVDMLKDFDVINSLGSLTPSADVDLLNALDRDPN
;
A
#
# COMPACT_ATOMS: atom_id res chain seq x y z
N MET A 1 -44.26 0.94 7.21
CA MET A 1 -44.03 1.80 6.04
C MET A 1 -42.60 1.58 5.60
N ASN A 2 -42.36 1.44 4.30
CA ASN A 2 -41.02 1.16 3.76
C ASN A 2 -40.24 2.47 3.55
N GLU A 3 -38.91 2.41 3.53
CA GLU A 3 -38.04 3.59 3.33
C GLU A 3 -38.36 4.36 2.04
N ARG A 4 -38.68 3.66 0.95
CA ARG A 4 -39.07 4.28 -0.32
C ARG A 4 -40.36 5.09 -0.23
N GLU A 5 -41.35 4.60 0.50
CA GLU A 5 -42.63 5.30 0.68
C GLU A 5 -42.44 6.58 1.49
N ILE A 6 -41.49 6.59 2.42
CA ILE A 6 -41.09 7.79 3.17
C ILE A 6 -40.45 8.79 2.21
N GLN A 7 -39.47 8.36 1.40
CA GLN A 7 -38.81 9.23 0.41
C GLN A 7 -39.81 9.85 -0.57
N ASP A 8 -40.76 9.07 -1.09
CA ASP A 8 -41.81 9.57 -2.00
C ASP A 8 -42.68 10.64 -1.32
N LEU A 9 -43.03 10.43 -0.05
CA LEU A 9 -43.77 11.42 0.74
C LEU A 9 -42.94 12.69 1.00
N MET A 10 -41.61 12.56 1.20
CA MET A 10 -40.72 13.70 1.36
C MET A 10 -40.61 14.54 0.08
N ASP A 11 -40.44 13.88 -1.07
CA ASP A 11 -40.39 14.56 -2.36
C ASP A 11 -41.74 15.21 -2.70
N ALA A 12 -42.85 14.57 -2.35
CA ALA A 12 -44.18 15.17 -2.45
C ALA A 12 -44.30 16.41 -1.57
N ALA A 13 -43.87 16.35 -0.31
CA ALA A 13 -43.91 17.45 0.65
C ALA A 13 -43.10 18.68 0.21
N ARG A 14 -42.01 18.46 -0.55
CA ARG A 14 -41.19 19.53 -1.13
C ARG A 14 -41.92 20.28 -2.25
N ARG A 15 -42.76 19.59 -3.02
CA ARG A 15 -43.46 20.15 -4.18
C ARG A 15 -44.83 20.72 -3.83
N ARG A 16 -45.51 20.13 -2.86
CA ARG A 16 -46.87 20.49 -2.44
C ARG A 16 -47.07 20.23 -0.94
N PRO A 17 -48.01 20.94 -0.30
CA PRO A 17 -48.44 20.55 1.04
C PRO A 17 -48.96 19.10 1.05
N LEU A 18 -48.58 18.35 2.09
CA LEU A 18 -49.08 16.98 2.32
C LEU A 18 -50.59 17.03 2.59
N ASN A 19 -51.32 16.03 2.09
CA ASN A 19 -52.74 15.89 2.41
C ASN A 19 -52.93 15.19 3.77
N ALA A 20 -54.15 15.23 4.31
CA ALA A 20 -54.47 14.65 5.62
C ALA A 20 -54.19 13.13 5.71
N GLY A 21 -54.30 12.40 4.60
CA GLY A 21 -53.98 10.96 4.55
C GLY A 21 -52.49 10.68 4.63
N ASP A 22 -51.68 11.50 3.95
CA ASP A 22 -50.23 11.43 3.97
C ASP A 22 -49.68 11.80 5.36
N GLU A 23 -50.24 12.84 5.99
CA GLU A 23 -49.90 13.23 7.36
C GLU A 23 -50.21 12.12 8.38
N ALA A 24 -51.36 11.45 8.25
CA ALA A 24 -51.73 10.35 9.13
C ALA A 24 -50.74 9.19 9.03
N ARG A 25 -50.27 8.87 7.81
CA ARG A 25 -49.26 7.83 7.56
C ARG A 25 -47.90 8.19 8.15
N LEU A 26 -47.46 9.44 8.00
CA LEU A 26 -46.22 9.96 8.61
C LEU A 26 -46.30 9.95 10.14
N ARG A 27 -47.41 10.38 10.74
CA ARG A 27 -47.62 10.33 12.20
C ARG A 27 -47.56 8.90 12.73
N ALA A 28 -48.23 7.95 12.05
CA ALA A 28 -48.15 6.54 12.43
C ALA A 28 -46.71 5.99 12.37
N HIS A 29 -45.92 6.47 11.41
CA HIS A 29 -44.50 6.12 11.32
C HIS A 29 -43.66 6.73 12.44
N PHE A 30 -43.87 8.01 12.79
CA PHE A 30 -43.14 8.68 13.87
C PHE A 30 -43.47 8.12 15.26
N LEU A 31 -44.68 7.60 15.48
CA LEU A 31 -45.00 6.87 16.72
C LEU A 31 -44.11 5.64 16.93
N LEU A 32 -43.66 5.00 15.85
CA LEU A 32 -42.75 3.85 15.89
C LEU A 32 -41.27 4.27 15.89
N HIS A 33 -40.97 5.48 15.42
CA HIS A 33 -39.61 6.02 15.29
C HIS A 33 -39.54 7.48 15.77
N PRO A 34 -39.57 7.73 17.09
CA PRO A 34 -39.62 9.09 17.64
C PRO A 34 -38.40 9.94 17.29
N GLY A 35 -37.22 9.32 17.07
CA GLY A 35 -36.02 10.02 16.62
C GLY A 35 -36.11 10.58 15.20
N ALA A 36 -36.94 9.98 14.33
CA ALA A 36 -37.14 10.45 12.96
C ALA A 36 -38.04 11.69 12.88
N GLN A 37 -38.87 11.94 13.90
CA GLN A 37 -39.77 13.09 13.94
C GLN A 37 -39.00 14.41 14.05
N ALA A 38 -37.99 14.48 14.92
CA ALA A 38 -37.21 15.69 15.12
C ALA A 38 -36.45 16.09 13.84
N ALA A 39 -35.79 15.12 13.19
CA ALA A 39 -35.10 15.34 11.92
C ALA A 39 -36.07 15.79 10.80
N TRP A 40 -37.30 15.28 10.82
CA TRP A 40 -38.35 15.67 9.88
C TRP A 40 -38.83 17.12 10.10
N GLU A 41 -39.10 17.50 11.34
CA GLU A 41 -39.52 18.87 11.69
C GLU A 41 -38.44 19.89 11.31
N GLU A 42 -37.17 19.55 11.54
CA GLU A 42 -36.02 20.36 11.11
C GLU A 42 -35.99 20.51 9.58
N HIS A 43 -36.16 19.42 8.83
CA HIS A 43 -36.19 19.45 7.37
C HIS A 43 -37.34 20.33 6.82
N LEU A 44 -38.52 20.25 7.44
CA LEU A 44 -39.66 21.10 7.08
C LEU A 44 -39.41 22.56 7.42
N ALA A 45 -38.81 22.85 8.57
CA ALA A 45 -38.43 24.22 8.95
C ALA A 45 -37.45 24.83 7.94
N LEU A 46 -36.39 24.08 7.58
CA LEU A 46 -35.42 24.47 6.57
C LEU A 46 -36.11 24.73 5.21
N SER A 47 -36.98 23.82 4.77
CA SER A 47 -37.68 23.95 3.50
C SER A 47 -38.57 25.22 3.46
N ARG A 48 -39.24 25.56 4.57
CA ARG A 48 -40.00 26.82 4.68
C ARG A 48 -39.09 28.05 4.66
N MET A 49 -37.91 27.98 5.26
CA MET A 49 -36.94 29.09 5.21
C MET A 49 -36.40 29.29 3.79
N LEU A 50 -36.05 28.20 3.10
CA LEU A 50 -35.61 28.23 1.71
C LEU A 50 -36.71 28.75 0.77
N GLY A 51 -37.97 28.35 0.99
CA GLY A 51 -39.10 28.86 0.21
C GLY A 51 -39.40 30.35 0.39
N ARG A 52 -38.82 31.00 1.41
CA ARG A 52 -38.91 32.46 1.60
C ARG A 52 -37.79 33.24 0.93
N LEU A 53 -36.75 32.57 0.43
CA LEU A 53 -35.68 33.25 -0.29
C LEU A 53 -36.26 33.81 -1.61
N PRO A 54 -35.91 35.05 -1.98
CA PRO A 54 -36.28 35.58 -3.27
C PRO A 54 -35.64 34.76 -4.38
N ASP A 55 -36.36 34.57 -5.49
CA ASP A 55 -35.79 33.96 -6.68
C ASP A 55 -34.57 34.79 -7.13
N ALA A 56 -33.40 34.16 -7.11
CA ALA A 56 -32.17 34.81 -7.53
C ALA A 56 -32.16 34.90 -9.07
N PRO A 57 -31.90 36.10 -9.65
CA PRO A 57 -31.80 36.22 -11.09
C PRO A 57 -30.61 35.38 -11.58
N LEU A 58 -30.89 34.44 -12.47
CA LEU A 58 -29.83 33.68 -13.15
C LEU A 58 -29.01 34.64 -14.01
N SER A 59 -27.68 34.52 -13.94
CA SER A 59 -26.81 35.32 -14.81
C SER A 59 -27.13 35.02 -16.28
N ARG A 60 -27.17 36.03 -17.14
CA ARG A 60 -27.48 35.89 -18.58
C ARG A 60 -26.61 34.86 -19.30
N HIS A 61 -25.38 34.67 -18.84
CA HIS A 61 -24.38 33.74 -19.41
C HIS A 61 -24.24 32.46 -18.58
N PHE A 62 -25.21 32.14 -17.72
CA PHE A 62 -25.15 30.95 -16.86
C PHE A 62 -25.00 29.68 -17.69
N THR A 63 -25.87 29.49 -18.68
CA THR A 63 -25.86 28.30 -19.53
C THR A 63 -24.58 28.20 -20.34
N GLU A 64 -24.06 29.31 -20.86
CA GLU A 64 -22.79 29.35 -21.59
C GLU A 64 -21.62 28.90 -20.71
N ARG A 65 -21.54 29.43 -19.47
CA ARG A 65 -20.49 29.05 -18.50
C ARG A 65 -20.60 27.60 -18.04
N VAL A 66 -21.83 27.11 -17.83
CA VAL A 66 -22.06 25.72 -17.46
C VAL A 66 -21.67 24.80 -18.60
N LEU A 67 -22.08 25.10 -19.84
CA LEU A 67 -21.70 24.32 -21.01
C LEU A 67 -20.21 24.37 -21.28
N GLU A 68 -19.53 25.49 -21.04
CA GLU A 68 -18.07 25.56 -21.14
C GLU A 68 -17.37 24.68 -20.09
N ARG A 69 -17.94 24.55 -18.89
CA ARG A 69 -17.38 23.74 -17.80
C ARG A 69 -17.70 22.25 -17.90
N VAL A 70 -18.87 21.92 -18.46
CA VAL A 70 -19.39 20.55 -18.59
C VAL A 70 -19.04 19.96 -19.95
N ALA A 71 -18.78 20.79 -20.97
CA ALA A 71 -18.21 20.30 -22.21
C ALA A 71 -16.88 19.59 -21.88
N PRO A 72 -16.73 18.31 -22.22
CA PRO A 72 -15.42 17.66 -22.17
C PRO A 72 -14.45 18.51 -23.00
N GLU A 73 -13.19 18.62 -22.56
CA GLU A 73 -12.07 19.43 -23.11
C GLU A 73 -11.84 19.24 -24.62
N GLN A 74 -12.80 19.61 -25.46
CA GLN A 74 -12.76 19.50 -26.92
C GLN A 74 -12.37 20.83 -27.56
N ARG A 75 -12.22 21.89 -26.75
CA ARG A 75 -11.40 23.03 -27.15
C ARG A 75 -9.95 22.67 -26.90
N SER A 76 -9.39 21.97 -27.90
CA SER A 76 -7.97 21.80 -28.12
C SER A 76 -7.29 23.17 -28.21
N GLY A 77 -6.93 23.73 -27.05
CA GLY A 77 -6.01 24.84 -26.92
C GLY A 77 -4.64 24.27 -26.55
N ALA A 78 -3.83 23.99 -27.57
CA ALA A 78 -2.39 23.70 -27.57
C ALA A 78 -1.82 22.79 -26.44
N PRO A 79 -1.10 21.70 -26.76
CA PRO A 79 -0.39 20.97 -25.73
C PRO A 79 0.75 21.85 -25.17
N ILE A 80 0.56 22.41 -23.98
CA ILE A 80 1.67 22.87 -23.10
C ILE A 80 2.27 21.65 -22.37
N PHE A 81 2.07 20.43 -22.89
CA PHE A 81 2.63 19.22 -22.33
C PHE A 81 3.97 18.97 -22.98
N ASN A 82 5.03 19.39 -22.29
CA ASN A 82 6.38 19.06 -22.70
C ASN A 82 6.61 17.56 -22.43
N TRP A 83 6.33 16.74 -23.45
CA TRP A 83 6.46 15.28 -23.42
C TRP A 83 7.86 14.84 -22.98
N GLU A 84 8.89 15.64 -23.30
CA GLU A 84 10.27 15.39 -22.86
C GLU A 84 10.42 15.52 -21.34
N ALA A 85 9.78 16.51 -20.72
CA ALA A 85 9.78 16.68 -19.26
C ALA A 85 9.02 15.53 -18.56
N CYS A 86 7.92 15.06 -19.16
CA CYS A 86 7.18 13.92 -18.65
C CYS A 86 7.99 12.62 -18.73
N LEU A 87 8.67 12.39 -19.86
CA LEU A 87 9.57 11.24 -20.03
C LEU A 87 10.78 11.32 -19.08
N ALA A 88 11.33 12.51 -18.85
CA ALA A 88 12.40 12.72 -17.89
C ALA A 88 11.95 12.43 -16.44
N TRP A 89 10.73 12.84 -16.07
CA TRP A 89 10.15 12.53 -14.75
C TRP A 89 9.82 11.04 -14.59
N LEU A 90 9.26 10.39 -15.61
CA LEU A 90 9.06 8.93 -15.61
C LEU A 90 10.41 8.20 -15.50
N ARG A 91 11.42 8.71 -16.22
CA ARG A 91 12.78 8.19 -16.16
C ARG A 91 13.45 8.45 -14.81
N GLY A 92 13.16 9.53 -14.10
CA GLY A 92 13.67 9.74 -12.74
C GLY A 92 12.98 8.85 -11.70
N THR A 93 11.67 8.66 -11.84
CA THR A 93 10.86 7.87 -10.89
C THR A 93 11.09 6.37 -11.01
N GLN A 94 11.46 5.82 -12.18
CA GLN A 94 11.81 4.41 -12.31
C GLN A 94 13.13 4.06 -11.59
N TRP A 95 14.11 4.95 -11.50
CA TRP A 95 15.35 4.70 -10.74
C TRP A 95 15.09 4.81 -9.23
N ALA A 96 14.23 5.74 -8.81
CA ALA A 96 13.75 5.82 -7.42
C ALA A 96 12.95 4.57 -7.02
N ARG A 97 12.07 4.07 -7.90
CA ARG A 97 11.32 2.82 -7.69
C ARG A 97 12.24 1.60 -7.67
N ALA A 98 13.19 1.51 -8.60
CA ALA A 98 14.18 0.43 -8.64
C ALA A 98 15.05 0.41 -7.36
N GLY A 99 15.49 1.58 -6.89
CA GLY A 99 16.20 1.70 -5.61
C GLY A 99 15.36 1.23 -4.42
N SER A 100 14.07 1.58 -4.37
CA SER A 100 13.16 1.15 -3.30
C SER A 100 12.91 -0.37 -3.30
N MET A 101 12.79 -1.00 -4.47
CA MET A 101 12.61 -2.46 -4.57
C MET A 101 13.90 -3.20 -4.20
N ALA A 102 15.06 -2.71 -4.61
CA ALA A 102 16.36 -3.27 -4.21
C ALA A 102 16.58 -3.15 -2.69
N ALA A 103 16.21 -2.01 -2.08
CA ALA A 103 16.27 -1.83 -0.63
C ALA A 103 15.32 -2.77 0.12
N LEU A 104 14.09 -2.97 -0.37
CA LEU A 104 13.16 -3.93 0.21
C LEU A 104 13.67 -5.37 0.09
N ALA A 105 14.20 -5.76 -1.07
CA ALA A 105 14.78 -7.09 -1.27
C ALA A 105 15.98 -7.31 -0.33
N ALA A 106 16.86 -6.31 -0.20
CA ALA A 106 17.99 -6.37 0.73
C ALA A 106 17.51 -6.47 2.19
N ALA A 107 16.48 -5.73 2.58
CA ALA A 107 15.89 -5.80 3.92
C ALA A 107 15.30 -7.20 4.21
N VAL A 108 14.59 -7.79 3.25
CA VAL A 108 14.04 -9.15 3.36
C VAL A 108 15.16 -10.19 3.48
N ILE A 109 16.23 -10.07 2.67
CA ILE A 109 17.39 -10.98 2.74
C ILE A 109 18.07 -10.88 4.09
N VAL A 110 18.35 -9.67 4.60
CA VAL A 110 18.97 -9.46 5.91
C VAL A 110 18.09 -10.00 7.02
N MET A 111 16.77 -9.77 6.96
CA MET A 111 15.81 -10.28 7.94
C MET A 111 15.74 -11.81 7.92
N SER A 112 15.79 -12.42 6.73
CA SER A 112 15.86 -13.88 6.56
C SER A 112 17.13 -14.45 7.20
N GLN A 113 18.31 -13.87 6.94
CA GLN A 113 19.57 -14.34 7.55
C GLN A 113 19.53 -14.25 9.08
N ARG A 114 19.03 -13.13 9.63
CA ARG A 114 18.86 -12.98 11.09
C ARG A 114 17.92 -14.03 11.68
N HIS A 115 16.88 -14.40 10.95
CA HIS A 115 15.92 -15.40 11.40
C HIS A 115 16.50 -16.81 11.37
N TYR A 116 17.27 -17.16 10.34
CA TYR A 116 18.02 -18.42 10.26
C TYR A 116 19.07 -18.52 11.38
N ASP A 117 19.86 -17.46 11.60
CA ASP A 117 20.88 -17.44 12.65
C ASP A 117 20.29 -17.63 14.05
N GLN A 118 19.12 -17.04 14.34
CA GLN A 118 18.48 -17.20 15.65
C GLN A 118 17.93 -18.61 15.86
N SER A 119 17.36 -19.23 14.82
CA SER A 119 16.76 -20.56 14.93
C SER A 119 17.83 -21.66 14.99
N SER A 120 18.90 -21.56 14.20
CA SER A 120 20.03 -22.51 14.26
C SER A 120 20.80 -22.45 15.58
N ARG A 121 20.84 -21.28 16.26
CA ARG A 121 21.52 -21.16 17.56
C ARG A 121 20.84 -21.97 18.67
N PHE A 122 19.52 -22.14 18.63
CA PHE A 122 18.82 -22.95 19.64
C PHE A 122 19.11 -24.44 19.50
N GLU A 123 19.12 -24.97 18.27
CA GLU A 123 19.48 -26.36 18.01
C GLU A 123 20.97 -26.62 18.28
N LEU A 124 21.86 -25.69 17.88
CA LEU A 124 23.28 -25.79 18.17
C LEU A 124 23.56 -25.69 19.67
N ALA A 125 22.84 -24.84 20.43
CA ALA A 125 22.99 -24.76 21.87
C ALA A 125 22.55 -26.07 22.56
N ALA A 126 21.44 -26.66 22.12
CA ALA A 126 20.99 -27.96 22.62
C ALA A 126 21.97 -29.10 22.27
N ALA A 127 22.50 -29.10 21.05
CA ALA A 127 23.50 -30.07 20.59
C ALA A 127 24.86 -29.87 21.29
N LEU A 128 25.30 -28.62 21.50
CA LEU A 128 26.52 -28.29 22.24
C LEU A 128 26.41 -28.66 23.72
N GLN A 129 25.23 -28.52 24.34
CA GLN A 129 25.01 -28.95 25.71
C GLN A 129 25.08 -30.49 25.83
N ALA A 130 24.48 -31.21 24.87
CA ALA A 130 24.57 -32.68 24.83
C ALA A 130 26.01 -33.14 24.61
N VAL A 131 26.74 -32.54 23.65
CA VAL A 131 28.13 -32.89 23.37
C VAL A 131 29.07 -32.45 24.49
N SER A 132 28.88 -31.28 25.12
CA SER A 132 29.65 -30.85 26.30
C SER A 132 29.46 -31.78 27.50
N SER A 133 28.28 -32.37 27.67
CA SER A 133 28.03 -33.31 28.77
C SER A 133 28.72 -34.66 28.55
N VAL A 134 29.07 -35.00 27.31
CA VAL A 134 29.68 -36.28 26.90
C VAL A 134 31.17 -36.13 26.57
N ALA A 135 31.61 -34.97 26.07
CA ALA A 135 32.97 -34.71 25.64
C ALA A 135 33.86 -34.32 26.81
N LYS A 136 34.59 -35.30 27.35
CA LYS A 136 35.86 -35.03 28.04
C LYS A 136 36.73 -34.21 27.09
N LEU A 137 37.20 -33.04 27.55
CA LEU A 137 38.03 -32.14 26.73
C LEU A 137 39.19 -32.91 26.09
N PRO A 138 39.45 -32.74 24.78
CA PRO A 138 40.61 -33.36 24.14
C PRO A 138 41.89 -32.84 24.81
N SER A 139 42.86 -33.73 25.01
CA SER A 139 44.15 -33.38 25.59
C SER A 139 44.89 -32.39 24.68
N VAL A 140 45.64 -31.48 25.30
CA VAL A 140 46.43 -30.44 24.62
C VAL A 140 47.34 -31.02 23.53
N ASP A 141 47.80 -32.26 23.69
CA ASP A 141 48.64 -32.94 22.69
C ASP A 141 47.89 -33.25 21.38
N MET A 142 46.60 -33.59 21.43
CA MET A 142 45.81 -33.79 20.21
C MET A 142 45.62 -32.49 19.40
N LEU A 143 45.58 -31.33 20.08
CA LEU A 143 45.51 -30.04 19.39
C LEU A 143 46.82 -29.70 18.67
N LYS A 144 47.97 -30.10 19.21
CA LYS A 144 49.28 -29.86 18.59
C LYS A 144 49.45 -30.65 17.29
N ASP A 145 49.00 -31.90 17.25
CA ASP A 145 49.09 -32.73 16.05
C ASP A 145 48.28 -32.12 14.89
N PHE A 146 47.17 -31.46 15.20
CA PHE A 146 46.34 -30.77 14.21
C PHE A 146 47.04 -29.54 13.62
N ASP A 147 47.75 -28.75 14.45
CA ASP A 147 48.55 -27.61 13.99
C ASP A 147 49.70 -28.06 13.07
N VAL A 148 50.33 -29.21 13.37
CA VAL A 148 51.37 -29.78 12.52
C VAL A 148 50.79 -30.16 11.15
N ILE A 149 49.67 -30.86 11.10
CA ILE A 149 49.02 -31.25 9.84
C ILE A 149 48.60 -30.01 9.03
N ASN A 150 48.06 -28.99 9.70
CA ASN A 150 47.63 -27.75 9.06
C ASN A 150 48.82 -26.96 8.50
N SER A 151 49.96 -26.94 9.20
CA SER A 151 51.19 -26.31 8.72
C SER A 151 51.74 -27.03 7.47
N LEU A 152 51.61 -28.36 7.40
CA LEU A 152 52.01 -29.14 6.23
C LEU A 152 51.10 -28.89 5.02
N GLY A 153 49.79 -28.74 5.22
CA GLY A 153 48.85 -28.41 4.15
C GLY A 153 49.03 -27.00 3.57
N SER A 154 49.64 -26.08 4.33
CA SER A 154 49.93 -24.71 3.87
C SER A 154 51.15 -24.61 2.93
N LEU A 155 51.91 -25.70 2.78
CA LEU A 155 52.93 -25.83 1.73
C LEU A 155 52.26 -26.30 0.43
N THR A 156 51.49 -25.42 -0.20
CA THR A 156 50.93 -25.69 -1.53
C THR A 156 52.08 -25.84 -2.54
N PRO A 157 52.14 -26.93 -3.34
CA PRO A 157 53.27 -27.19 -4.22
C PRO A 157 53.22 -26.23 -5.42
N SER A 158 53.99 -25.15 -5.34
CA SER A 158 54.23 -24.20 -6.44
C SER A 158 54.73 -24.88 -7.72
N ALA A 159 55.30 -26.09 -7.60
CA ALA A 159 55.87 -26.84 -8.71
C ALA A 159 54.82 -27.32 -9.75
N ASP A 160 53.58 -27.57 -9.33
CA ASP A 160 52.54 -28.05 -10.25
C ASP A 160 51.99 -26.93 -11.13
N VAL A 161 52.05 -25.68 -10.68
CA VAL A 161 51.58 -24.52 -11.45
C VAL A 161 52.51 -24.21 -12.62
N ASP A 162 53.82 -24.40 -12.45
CA ASP A 162 54.80 -24.21 -13.52
C ASP A 162 54.74 -25.31 -14.58
N LEU A 163 54.44 -26.55 -14.18
CA LEU A 163 54.18 -27.66 -15.11
C LEU A 163 52.92 -27.43 -15.95
N LEU A 164 51.84 -26.93 -15.33
CA LEU A 164 50.61 -26.60 -16.03
C LEU A 164 50.80 -25.43 -17.00
N ASN A 165 51.57 -24.41 -16.61
CA ASN A 165 51.89 -23.27 -17.46
C ASN A 165 52.82 -23.64 -18.64
N ALA A 166 53.71 -24.62 -18.46
CA ALA A 166 54.56 -25.12 -19.54
C ALA A 166 53.75 -25.93 -20.57
N LEU A 167 52.72 -26.68 -20.13
CA LEU A 167 51.85 -27.45 -21.00
C LEU A 167 50.90 -26.58 -21.84
N ASP A 168 50.48 -25.43 -21.30
CA ASP A 168 49.55 -24.51 -21.96
C ASP A 168 50.22 -23.63 -23.04
N ARG A 169 51.57 -23.60 -23.09
CA ARG A 169 52.32 -22.68 -23.96
C ARG A 169 52.73 -23.25 -25.32
N ASP A 170 52.30 -24.47 -25.66
CA ASP A 170 52.51 -25.08 -26.99
C ASP A 170 51.21 -25.05 -27.83
N PRO A 171 50.96 -24.00 -28.63
CA PRO A 171 50.07 -24.07 -29.77
C PRO A 171 50.87 -24.39 -31.05
N ASN A 172 50.53 -25.50 -31.71
CA ASN A 172 50.84 -25.75 -33.13
C ASN A 172 50.25 -24.66 -34.03
#